data_AF-A0A453RFQ8-F1
#
_entry.id   AF-A0A453RFQ8-F1
#
_cell.length_a   1.000
_cell.length_b   1.000
_cell.length_c   1.000
_cell.angle_alpha   90.00
_cell.angle_beta   90.00
_cell.angle_gamma   90.00
#
_symmetry.space_group_name_H-M   'P 1'
#
loop_
_entity.id
_entity.type
_entity.pdbx_description
1 polymer ?
#
loop_
_entity_poly.entity_id
_entity_poly.type
_entity_poly.pdbx_seq_one_letter_code
_entity_poly.pdbx_strand_id
1 'polypeptide(L)'
;SMMTVRGWSRGPTASQIGKPAVHIASVDLKGKAYELLRQNSSSLLMEDIYKNPGPLQFQGPGADLKPISLCVEDRDYMGRIKQLQEYLEKVKNIVKPGCSQDVLKAALSSMAHVTELLTIMSSPSYSGQATI
;
A
#
# COMPACT_ATOMS: atom_id res chain seq x y z
N SER A 1 -13.35 11.18 -2.72
CA SER A 1 -14.38 10.71 -3.67
C SER A 1 -13.74 10.46 -5.02
N MET A 2 -14.04 9.32 -5.68
CA MET A 2 -13.37 8.86 -6.93
C MET A 2 -14.01 9.45 -8.20
N MET A 3 -15.17 10.09 -8.06
CA MET A 3 -15.96 10.61 -9.17
C MET A 3 -16.28 12.09 -8.94
N THR A 4 -16.29 12.86 -10.03
CA THR A 4 -16.84 14.21 -10.08
C THR A 4 -17.82 14.36 -11.23
N VAL A 5 -18.71 15.34 -11.13
CA VAL A 5 -19.57 15.74 -12.23
C VAL A 5 -18.80 16.70 -13.11
N ARG A 6 -18.46 16.29 -14.35
CA ARG A 6 -17.82 17.17 -15.33
C ARG A 6 -18.87 17.75 -16.27
N GLY A 7 -18.86 19.07 -16.40
CA GLY A 7 -19.64 19.79 -17.41
C GLY A 7 -19.08 19.50 -18.80
N TRP A 8 -19.90 18.90 -19.67
CA TRP A 8 -19.55 18.68 -21.06
C TRP A 8 -20.24 19.75 -21.91
N SER A 9 -19.52 20.77 -22.36
CA SER A 9 -20.07 21.77 -23.28
C SER A 9 -20.16 21.17 -24.70
N ARG A 10 -21.36 20.77 -25.13
CA ARG A 10 -21.68 20.61 -26.56
C ARG A 10 -22.39 21.86 -27.05
N GLY A 11 -21.61 22.82 -27.56
CA GLY A 11 -22.11 24.00 -28.23
C GLY A 11 -22.89 25.00 -27.36
N PRO A 12 -23.31 26.14 -27.95
CA PRO A 12 -23.86 27.28 -27.20
C PRO A 12 -25.28 27.08 -26.64
N THR A 13 -26.00 26.02 -27.03
CA THR A 13 -27.45 25.89 -26.81
C THR A 13 -27.89 24.62 -26.06
N ALA A 14 -26.96 23.76 -25.62
CA ALA A 14 -27.31 22.54 -24.90
C ALA A 14 -27.25 22.73 -23.37
N SER A 15 -28.33 22.36 -22.65
CA SER A 15 -28.35 22.31 -21.18
C SER A 15 -27.17 21.49 -20.65
N GLN A 16 -26.40 22.08 -19.74
CA GLN A 16 -25.24 21.46 -19.09
C GLN A 16 -25.69 20.42 -18.06
N ILE A 17 -26.20 19.28 -18.53
CA ILE A 17 -26.31 18.09 -17.68
C ILE A 17 -24.88 17.59 -17.47
N GLY A 18 -24.34 17.87 -16.28
CA GLY A 18 -23.03 17.38 -15.88
C GLY A 18 -23.03 15.85 -15.87
N LYS A 19 -21.98 15.25 -16.43
CA LYS A 19 -21.84 13.80 -16.49
C LYS A 19 -20.90 13.31 -15.37
N PRO A 20 -21.23 12.21 -14.69
CA PRO A 20 -20.29 11.59 -13.77
C PRO A 20 -19.05 11.16 -14.54
N ALA A 21 -17.89 11.50 -14.00
CA ALA A 21 -16.58 11.18 -14.55
C ALA A 21 -15.67 10.68 -13.42
N VAL A 22 -14.93 9.61 -13.70
CA VAL A 22 -13.89 9.10 -12.81
C VAL A 22 -12.67 10.03 -12.91
N HIS A 23 -12.04 10.34 -11.78
CA HIS A 23 -10.81 11.11 -11.79
C HIS A 23 -9.68 10.38 -12.50
N ILE A 24 -8.96 11.10 -13.35
CA ILE A 24 -7.70 10.60 -13.89
C ILE A 24 -6.66 10.65 -12.77
N ALA A 25 -6.04 9.51 -12.48
CA ALA A 25 -4.93 9.43 -11.54
C ALA A 25 -3.64 9.85 -12.25
N SER A 26 -3.32 11.15 -12.19
CA SER A 26 -2.03 11.67 -12.67
C SER A 26 -0.87 11.19 -11.79
N VAL A 27 0.34 11.19 -12.34
CA VAL A 27 1.56 10.88 -11.56
C VAL A 27 1.68 11.83 -10.38
N ASP A 28 1.88 11.28 -9.18
CA ASP A 28 2.18 12.05 -8.00
C ASP A 28 3.67 12.43 -7.97
N LEU A 29 3.97 13.72 -8.16
CA LEU A 29 5.34 14.25 -8.14
C LEU A 29 5.98 14.23 -6.74
N LYS A 30 5.21 13.91 -5.69
CA LYS A 30 5.69 13.66 -4.33
C LYS A 30 5.62 12.18 -3.96
N GLY A 31 5.18 11.33 -4.89
CA GLY A 31 5.03 9.89 -4.68
C GLY A 31 6.37 9.16 -4.72
N LYS A 32 6.45 8.02 -4.02
CA LYS A 32 7.68 7.23 -3.86
C LYS A 32 8.29 6.77 -5.18
N ALA A 33 7.45 6.40 -6.16
CA ALA A 33 7.92 5.98 -7.48
C ALA A 33 8.63 7.12 -8.23
N TYR A 34 8.09 8.35 -8.16
CA TYR A 34 8.71 9.52 -8.78
C TYR A 34 9.96 9.98 -8.01
N GLU A 35 9.93 9.88 -6.68
CA GLU A 35 11.11 10.15 -5.85
C GLU A 35 12.27 9.21 -6.20
N LEU A 36 12.01 7.91 -6.37
CA LEU A 36 13.03 6.95 -6.80
C LEU A 36 13.60 7.30 -8.17
N LEU A 37 12.78 7.72 -9.13
CA LEU A 37 13.26 8.22 -10.42
C LEU A 37 14.17 9.43 -10.25
N ARG A 38 13.74 10.41 -9.44
CA ARG A 38 14.48 11.66 -9.19
C ARG A 38 15.83 11.43 -8.51
N GLN A 39 15.92 10.44 -7.62
CA GLN A 39 17.18 10.06 -6.97
C GLN A 39 18.20 9.47 -7.96
N ASN A 40 17.73 8.79 -9.01
CA ASN A 40 18.59 8.11 -9.98
C ASN A 40 18.78 8.90 -11.29
N SER A 41 18.03 9.99 -11.51
CA SER A 41 17.95 10.65 -12.81
C SER A 41 19.26 11.22 -13.32
N SER A 42 20.13 11.70 -12.42
CA SER A 42 21.46 12.20 -12.78
C SER A 42 22.36 11.07 -13.28
N SER A 43 22.37 9.93 -12.59
CA SER A 43 23.15 8.75 -12.97
C SER A 43 22.64 8.16 -14.29
N LEU A 44 21.31 8.02 -14.46
CA LEU A 44 20.70 7.56 -15.72
C LEU A 44 21.01 8.46 -16.93
N LEU A 45 21.32 9.73 -16.72
CA LEU A 45 21.70 10.67 -17.77
C LEU A 45 23.18 10.58 -18.14
N MET A 46 24.03 10.35 -17.14
CA MET A 46 25.49 10.49 -17.29
C MET A 46 26.21 9.15 -17.46
N GLU A 47 25.59 8.05 -17.03
CA GLU A 47 26.18 6.71 -17.01
C GLU A 47 25.44 5.76 -17.96
N ASP A 48 26.14 4.76 -18.49
CA ASP A 48 25.58 3.75 -19.41
C ASP A 48 24.79 2.65 -18.68
N ILE A 49 23.75 3.02 -17.93
CA ILE A 49 22.94 2.11 -17.09
C ILE A 49 21.66 1.70 -17.83
N TYR A 50 21.80 1.14 -19.02
CA TYR A 50 20.66 0.65 -19.79
C TYR A 50 20.17 -0.70 -19.26
N LYS A 51 18.86 -0.83 -19.07
CA LYS A 51 18.21 -2.12 -18.79
C LYS A 51 17.50 -2.60 -20.05
N ASN A 52 17.81 -3.83 -20.47
CA ASN A 52 17.12 -4.51 -21.55
C ASN A 52 16.27 -5.65 -20.98
N PRO A 53 15.02 -5.37 -20.53
CA PRO A 53 14.16 -6.42 -20.00
C PRO A 53 13.85 -7.46 -21.07
N GLY A 54 13.75 -8.72 -20.67
CA GLY A 54 13.31 -9.79 -21.55
C GLY A 54 11.82 -9.70 -21.91
N PRO A 55 11.34 -10.60 -22.80
CA PRO A 55 9.92 -10.71 -23.12
C PRO A 55 9.07 -11.02 -21.88
N LEU A 56 7.78 -10.67 -21.93
CA LEU A 56 6.80 -11.06 -20.91
C LEU A 56 6.77 -12.60 -20.81
N GLN A 57 6.92 -13.11 -19.59
CA GLN A 57 6.88 -14.53 -19.31
C GLN A 57 5.53 -14.90 -18.70
N PHE A 58 4.97 -16.05 -19.10
CA PHE A 58 3.74 -16.61 -18.51
C PHE A 58 4.02 -17.76 -17.53
N GLN A 59 5.26 -18.26 -17.50
CA GLN A 59 5.71 -19.31 -16.60
C GLN A 59 7.18 -19.09 -16.23
N GLY A 60 7.59 -19.61 -15.07
CA GLY A 60 8.95 -19.51 -14.57
C GLY A 60 9.13 -18.31 -13.62
N PRO A 61 10.37 -18.03 -13.20
CA PRO A 61 10.65 -17.04 -12.14
C PRO A 61 10.17 -15.61 -12.46
N GLY A 62 10.03 -15.26 -13.76
CA GLY A 62 9.62 -13.93 -14.20
C GLY A 62 8.11 -13.73 -14.35
N ALA A 63 7.30 -14.78 -14.21
CA ALA A 63 5.87 -14.74 -14.52
C ALA A 63 5.07 -13.79 -13.60
N ASP A 64 5.46 -13.71 -12.34
CA ASP A 64 4.76 -12.92 -11.32
C ASP A 64 5.45 -11.58 -11.00
N LEU A 65 6.37 -11.12 -11.86
CA LEU A 65 7.05 -9.85 -11.66
C LEU A 65 6.07 -8.68 -11.80
N LYS A 66 6.10 -7.78 -10.82
CA LYS A 66 5.25 -6.59 -10.76
C LYS A 66 6.01 -5.36 -11.28
N PRO A 67 5.30 -4.36 -11.83
CA PRO A 67 5.90 -3.08 -12.19
C PRO A 67 6.58 -2.42 -10.98
N ILE A 68 7.69 -1.72 -11.22
CA ILE A 68 8.45 -1.05 -10.17
C ILE A 68 7.62 -0.01 -9.41
N SER A 69 6.69 0.67 -10.08
CA SER A 69 5.78 1.64 -9.45
C SER A 69 4.97 0.99 -8.32
N LEU A 70 4.40 -0.19 -8.58
CA LEU A 70 3.63 -0.94 -7.58
C LEU A 70 4.53 -1.46 -6.46
N CYS A 71 5.69 -2.02 -6.81
CA CYS A 71 6.64 -2.55 -5.84
C CYS A 71 7.13 -1.50 -4.84
N VAL A 72 7.38 -0.27 -5.30
CA VAL A 72 7.90 0.83 -4.47
C VAL A 72 6.83 1.39 -3.54
N GLU A 73 5.59 1.45 -4.01
CA GLU A 73 4.44 1.86 -3.20
C GLU A 73 4.16 0.84 -2.07
N ASP A 74 4.14 -0.45 -2.43
CA ASP A 74 3.88 -1.56 -1.51
C ASP A 74 5.07 -1.92 -0.61
N ARG A 75 6.29 -1.43 -0.90
CA ARG A 75 7.52 -1.83 -0.20
C ARG A 75 7.42 -1.66 1.31
N ASP A 76 6.91 -0.52 1.76
CA ASP A 76 6.79 -0.22 3.19
C ASP A 76 5.62 -0.99 3.82
N TYR A 77 4.53 -1.20 3.07
CA TYR A 77 3.37 -1.91 3.58
C TYR A 77 3.67 -3.42 3.75
N MET A 78 4.12 -4.07 2.67
CA MET A 78 4.47 -5.49 2.69
C MET A 78 5.70 -5.76 3.55
N GLY A 79 6.67 -4.84 3.59
CA GLY A 79 7.83 -4.94 4.49
C GLY A 79 7.42 -4.96 5.96
N ARG A 80 6.50 -4.06 6.36
CA ARG A 80 5.96 -4.05 7.72
C ARG A 80 5.15 -5.30 8.05
N ILE A 81 4.41 -5.86 7.09
CA ILE A 81 3.69 -7.14 7.28
C ILE A 81 4.69 -8.28 7.53
N LYS A 82 5.76 -8.38 6.72
CA LYS A 82 6.79 -9.41 6.91
C LYS A 82 7.47 -9.28 8.28
N GLN A 83 7.83 -8.06 8.67
CA GLN A 83 8.44 -7.82 9.99
C GLN A 83 7.50 -8.20 11.14
N LEU A 84 6.19 -7.93 11.03
CA LEU A 84 5.20 -8.38 12.00
C LEU A 84 5.15 -9.92 12.09
N GLN A 85 5.15 -10.62 10.95
CA GLN A 85 5.17 -12.08 10.91
C GLN A 85 6.42 -12.66 11.59
N GLU A 86 7.59 -12.05 11.38
CA GLU A 86 8.82 -12.45 12.07
C GLU A 86 8.72 -12.31 13.60
N TYR A 87 8.11 -11.24 14.10
CA TYR A 87 7.87 -11.09 15.55
C TYR A 87 6.92 -12.16 16.09
N LEU A 88 5.86 -12.49 15.37
CA LEU A 88 4.93 -13.55 15.77
C LEU A 88 5.63 -14.91 15.85
N GLU A 89 6.48 -15.23 14.89
CA GLU A 89 7.29 -16.46 14.93
C GLU A 89 8.31 -16.45 16.08
N LYS A 90 8.89 -15.28 16.42
CA LYS A 90 9.74 -15.16 17.64
C LYS A 90 8.95 -15.45 18.91
N VAL A 91 7.76 -14.87 19.08
CA VAL A 91 6.88 -15.13 20.23
C VAL A 91 6.56 -16.62 20.32
N LYS A 92 6.11 -17.23 19.22
CA LYS A 92 5.82 -18.67 19.12
C LYS A 92 7.02 -19.55 19.50
N ASN A 93 8.23 -19.14 19.12
CA ASN A 93 9.46 -19.85 19.48
C ASN A 93 9.80 -19.75 20.97
N ILE A 94 9.43 -18.64 21.63
CA ILE A 94 9.63 -18.43 23.07
C ILE A 94 8.61 -19.25 23.89
N VAL A 95 7.34 -19.31 23.47
CA VAL A 95 6.25 -19.99 24.21
C VAL A 95 6.14 -21.49 23.92
N LYS A 96 7.26 -22.17 23.64
CA LYS A 96 7.28 -23.63 23.41
C LYS A 96 6.97 -24.42 24.71
N PRO A 97 6.50 -25.67 24.60
CA PRO A 97 6.36 -26.55 25.77
C PRO A 97 7.67 -26.61 26.56
N GLY A 98 7.59 -26.34 27.87
CA GLY A 98 8.76 -26.23 28.75
C GLY A 98 9.20 -24.79 29.08
N CYS A 99 8.55 -23.76 28.54
CA CYS A 99 8.74 -22.37 29.00
C CYS A 99 8.19 -22.15 30.42
N SER A 100 8.66 -21.11 31.11
CA SER A 100 8.17 -20.78 32.46
C SER A 100 6.76 -20.22 32.42
N GLN A 101 6.02 -20.45 33.51
CA GLN A 101 4.64 -19.97 33.65
C GLN A 101 4.53 -18.45 33.53
N ASP A 102 5.50 -17.71 34.06
CA ASP A 102 5.51 -16.24 33.98
C ASP A 102 5.66 -15.74 32.53
N VAL A 103 6.50 -16.40 31.73
CA VAL A 103 6.68 -16.06 30.31
C VAL A 103 5.41 -16.35 29.53
N LEU A 104 4.77 -17.51 29.77
CA LEU A 104 3.51 -17.87 29.12
C LEU A 104 2.40 -16.87 29.47
N LYS A 105 2.25 -16.52 30.75
CA LYS A 105 1.25 -15.56 31.24
C LYS A 105 1.47 -14.16 30.66
N ALA A 106 2.73 -13.69 30.62
CA ALA A 106 3.08 -12.40 30.05
C ALA A 106 2.81 -12.34 28.53
N ALA A 107 3.19 -13.39 27.79
CA ALA A 107 2.93 -13.49 26.36
C ALA A 107 1.43 -13.50 26.04
N LEU A 108 0.65 -14.30 26.77
CA LEU A 108 -0.80 -14.39 26.58
C LEU A 108 -1.48 -13.05 26.84
N SER A 109 -1.18 -12.39 27.96
CA SER A 109 -1.76 -11.09 28.31
C SER A 109 -1.38 -10.00 27.29
N SER A 110 -0.12 -9.98 26.84
CA SER A 110 0.36 -8.98 25.88
C SER A 110 -0.28 -9.16 24.51
N MET A 111 -0.38 -10.41 24.03
CA MET A 111 -1.00 -10.72 22.74
C MET A 111 -2.50 -10.42 22.75
N ALA A 112 -3.20 -10.74 23.84
CA ALA A 112 -4.62 -10.39 24.00
C ALA A 112 -4.84 -8.87 23.90
N HIS A 113 -4.01 -8.09 24.58
CA HIS A 113 -4.07 -6.62 24.53
C HIS A 113 -3.81 -6.07 23.11
N VAL A 114 -2.81 -6.60 22.41
CA VAL A 114 -2.54 -6.20 21.01
C VAL A 114 -3.75 -6.50 20.11
N THR A 115 -4.37 -7.67 20.25
CA THR A 115 -5.57 -8.04 19.48
C THR A 115 -6.76 -7.13 19.77
N GLU A 116 -7.01 -6.80 21.03
CA GLU A 116 -8.08 -5.88 21.43
C GLU A 116 -7.88 -4.49 20.82
N LEU A 117 -6.68 -3.92 20.97
CA LEU A 117 -6.33 -2.61 20.41
C LEU A 117 -6.54 -2.56 18.88
N LEU A 118 -6.05 -3.57 18.16
CA LEU A 118 -6.21 -3.66 16.71
C LEU A 118 -7.68 -3.85 16.29
N THR A 119 -8.49 -4.51 17.12
CA THR A 119 -9.94 -4.66 16.88
C THR A 119 -10.65 -3.31 17.03
N ILE A 120 -10.31 -2.52 18.04
CA ILE A 120 -10.84 -1.17 18.23
C ILE A 120 -10.46 -0.28 17.03
N MET A 121 -9.21 -0.33 16.58
CA MET A 121 -8.73 0.47 15.44
C MET A 121 -9.34 0.05 14.09
N SER A 122 -9.71 -1.22 13.93
CA SER A 122 -10.32 -1.73 12.69
C SER A 122 -11.84 -1.51 12.63
N SER A 123 -12.45 -1.04 13.72
CA SER A 123 -13.86 -0.67 13.77
C SER A 123 -14.11 0.62 12.96
N PRO A 124 -15.08 0.66 12.04
CA PRO A 124 -15.35 1.85 11.24
C PRO A 124 -15.80 3.00 12.15
N SER A 125 -14.99 4.08 12.19
CA SER A 125 -15.40 5.31 12.86
C SER A 125 -16.55 5.94 12.06
N TYR A 126 -17.76 5.92 12.62
CA TYR A 126 -18.93 6.58 12.07
C TYR A 126 -18.71 8.11 12.10
N SER A 127 -18.10 8.69 11.08
CA SER A 127 -18.05 10.14 10.87
C SER A 127 -19.34 10.62 10.19
N GLY A 128 -20.46 10.42 10.87
CA GLY A 128 -21.72 11.07 10.52
C GLY A 128 -21.86 12.35 11.32
N GLN A 129 -21.57 13.50 10.70
CA GLN A 129 -22.26 14.77 10.98
C GLN A 129 -21.95 15.79 9.88
N ALA A 130 -22.72 15.70 8.81
CA ALA A 130 -23.07 16.88 8.02
C ALA A 130 -23.97 17.75 8.91
N THR A 131 -23.51 18.93 9.27
CA THR A 131 -24.40 19.96 9.82
C THR A 131 -24.75 20.89 8.67
N ILE A 132 -26.06 20.88 8.42
CA ILE A 132 -26.95 21.73 7.61
C ILE A 132 -26.37 23.12 7.31
#